data_AF-A0A8T5HIB7-F1
#
_entry.id   AF-A0A8T5HIB7-F1
#
_cell.length_a   1.000
_cell.length_b   1.000
_cell.length_c   1.000
_cell.angle_alpha   90.00
_cell.angle_beta   90.00
_cell.angle_gamma   90.00
#
_symmetry.space_group_name_H-M   'P 1'
#
loop_
_entity.id
_entity.type
_entity.pdbx_description
1 polymer ?
#
loop_
_entity_poly.entity_id
_entity_poly.type
_entity_poly.pdbx_seq_one_letter_code
_entity_poly.pdbx_strand_id
1 'polypeptide(L)' 'TVPTIAGAARTGETEQLRGITENVIVGSQIPIGSGTVDLYMQVAKKLGSDKS' A
#
# COMPACT_ATOMS: atom_id res chain seq x y z
N THR A 1 -10.23 -23.49 5.73
CA THR A 1 -9.50 -22.27 6.11
C THR A 1 -8.63 -22.49 7.34
N VAL A 2 -9.16 -23.01 8.46
CA VAL A 2 -8.37 -23.34 9.67
C VAL A 2 -7.20 -24.31 9.41
N PRO A 3 -7.36 -25.47 8.75
CA PRO A 3 -6.24 -26.40 8.55
C PRO A 3 -5.11 -25.80 7.68
N THR A 4 -5.46 -24.92 6.74
CA THR A 4 -4.50 -24.25 5.84
C THR A 4 -3.62 -23.27 6.61
N ILE A 5 -4.23 -22.38 7.42
CA ILE A 5 -3.48 -21.40 8.23
C ILE A 5 -2.65 -22.11 9.30
N ALA A 6 -3.21 -23.13 9.95
CA ALA A 6 -2.47 -23.94 10.92
C ALA A 6 -1.30 -24.70 10.29
N GLY A 7 -1.40 -25.10 9.02
CA GLY A 7 -0.29 -25.68 8.25
C GLY A 7 0.83 -24.67 8.04
N ALA A 8 0.52 -23.55 7.40
CA ALA A 8 1.47 -22.48 7.07
C ALA A 8 2.17 -21.90 8.32
N ALA A 9 1.43 -21.71 9.41
CA ALA A 9 2.01 -21.21 10.67
C ALA A 9 3.01 -22.18 11.31
N ARG A 10 2.77 -23.50 11.19
CA ARG A 10 3.71 -24.51 11.71
C ARG A 10 4.99 -24.61 10.87
N THR A 11 4.90 -24.44 9.56
CA THR A 11 6.05 -24.49 8.64
C THR A 11 6.82 -23.17 8.61
N GLY A 12 6.27 -22.10 9.18
CA GLY A 12 6.88 -20.78 9.16
C GLY A 12 6.80 -20.11 7.79
N GLU A 13 5.78 -20.46 7.00
CA GLU A 13 5.56 -19.88 5.68
C GLU A 13 5.33 -18.37 5.77
N THR A 14 6.03 -17.62 4.92
CA THR A 14 5.89 -16.17 4.78
C THR A 14 5.24 -15.85 3.46
N GLU A 15 4.13 -15.10 3.49
CA GLU A 15 3.47 -14.58 2.30
C GLU A 15 3.80 -13.09 2.12
N GLN A 16 3.98 -12.68 0.86
CA GLN A 16 4.12 -11.28 0.48
C GLN A 16 2.74 -10.71 0.16
N LEU A 17 2.36 -9.60 0.77
CA LEU A 17 1.04 -8.96 0.66
C LEU A 17 0.76 -8.36 -0.73
N ARG A 18 0.64 -9.19 -1.76
CA ARG A 18 0.56 -8.77 -3.18
C ARG A 18 -0.86 -8.81 -3.74
N GLY A 19 -1.73 -9.60 -3.13
CA GLY A 19 -3.13 -9.75 -3.46
C GLY A 19 -4.04 -8.74 -2.79
N ILE A 20 -5.34 -8.86 -3.09
CA ILE A 20 -6.36 -7.91 -2.64
C ILE A 20 -6.80 -8.24 -1.21
N THR A 21 -7.11 -9.50 -0.93
CA THR A 21 -7.76 -9.92 0.31
C THR A 21 -6.90 -9.66 1.53
N GLU A 22 -5.62 -9.98 1.45
CA GLU A 22 -4.68 -9.77 2.55
C GLU A 22 -4.40 -8.28 2.79
N ASN A 23 -4.30 -7.47 1.73
CA ASN A 23 -4.12 -6.02 1.85
C ASN A 23 -5.35 -5.36 2.49
N VAL A 24 -6.56 -5.86 2.22
CA VAL A 24 -7.78 -5.44 2.91
C VAL A 24 -7.72 -5.77 4.40
N ILE A 25 -7.28 -6.98 4.77
CA ILE A 25 -7.21 -7.42 6.16
C ILE A 25 -6.22 -6.58 6.97
N VAL A 26 -5.06 -6.25 6.41
CA VAL A 26 -4.02 -5.49 7.11
C VAL A 26 -4.12 -3.97 6.95
N GLY A 27 -5.10 -3.47 6.17
CA GLY A 27 -5.29 -2.05 5.92
C GLY A 27 -4.21 -1.40 5.04
N SER A 28 -3.57 -2.18 4.17
CA SER A 28 -2.59 -1.69 3.20
C SER A 28 -3.26 -1.21 1.89
N GLN A 29 -2.49 -0.52 1.05
CA GLN A 29 -2.97 -0.07 -0.27
C GLN A 29 -3.34 -1.28 -1.14
N ILE A 30 -4.58 -1.32 -1.62
CA ILE A 30 -5.06 -2.40 -2.47
C ILE A 30 -4.56 -2.15 -3.90
N PRO A 31 -3.89 -3.10 -4.57
CA PRO A 31 -3.25 -2.90 -5.87
C PRO A 31 -4.26 -2.91 -7.04
N ILE A 32 -5.33 -2.13 -6.93
CA ILE A 32 -6.37 -1.96 -7.97
C ILE A 32 -6.99 -0.56 -7.89
N GLY A 33 -7.54 -0.08 -9.01
CA GLY A 33 -8.23 1.22 -9.07
C GLY A 33 -7.29 2.38 -8.76
N SER A 34 -7.65 3.24 -7.80
CA SER A 34 -6.79 4.35 -7.36
C SER A 34 -5.51 3.89 -6.68
N GLY A 35 -5.45 2.63 -6.20
CA GLY A 35 -4.26 2.08 -5.57
C GLY A 35 -3.16 1.70 -6.56
N THR A 36 -3.34 1.85 -7.88
CA THR A 36 -2.32 1.55 -8.89
C THR A 36 -1.49 2.76 -9.33
N VAL A 37 -1.80 3.95 -8.82
CA VAL A 37 -1.15 5.20 -9.23
C VAL A 37 -0.64 5.97 -8.02
N ASP A 38 0.53 6.58 -8.17
CA ASP A 38 1.09 7.52 -7.20
C ASP A 38 0.93 8.95 -7.73
N LEU A 39 0.50 9.86 -6.86
CA LEU A 39 0.38 11.28 -7.19
C LEU A 39 1.66 12.00 -6.80
N TYR A 40 2.27 12.68 -7.78
CA TYR A 40 3.42 13.55 -7.55
C TYR A 40 3.05 15.01 -7.78
N MET A 41 3.28 15.87 -6.80
CA MET A 41 3.01 17.30 -6.88
C MET A 41 4.33 18.10 -6.82
N GLN A 42 4.53 19.00 -7.78
CA GLN A 42 5.65 19.94 -7.77
C GLN A 42 5.19 21.30 -7.24
N VAL A 43 5.79 21.77 -6.13
CA VAL A 43 5.50 23.10 -5.59
C VAL A 43 6.30 24.14 -6.38
N ALA A 44 5.64 24.87 -7.28
CA ALA A 44 6.26 26.04 -7.91
C ALA A 44 6.44 27.15 -6.86
N LYS A 45 7.68 27.49 -6.53
CA LYS A 45 7.97 28.65 -5.68
C LYS A 45 7.50 29.90 -6.42
N LYS A 46 6.43 30.54 -5.94
CA LYS A 46 5.91 31.79 -6.53
C LYS A 46 7.01 32.86 -6.45
N LEU A 47 7.57 33.24 -7.60
CA LEU A 47 8.58 34.29 -7.76
C LEU A 47 7.96 35.71 -7.63
N GLY A 48 7.23 35.97 -6.54
CA GLY A 48 6.58 37.28 -6.41
C GLY A 48 5.87 37.51 -5.09
N SER A 49 6.65 37.75 -4.04
CA SER A 49 6.23 38.51 -2.85
C SER A 49 7.43 38.80 -1.94
N ASP A 50 8.47 39.43 -2.48
CA ASP A 50 9.43 40.24 -1.70
C ASP A 50 9.62 41.56 -2.47
N LYS A 51 8.58 42.38 -2.43
CA LYS A 51 8.69 43.83 -2.58
C LYS A 51 8.08 44.42 -1.30
N SER A 52 8.92 44.55 -0.28
CA SER A 52 8.76 45.48 0.83
C SER A 52 10.02 46.32 0.93
#